data_AF-A0A965TPD3-F1
#
_entry.id   AF-A0A965TPD3-F1
#
_cell.length_a   1.000
_cell.length_b   1.000
_cell.length_c   1.000
_cell.angle_alpha   90.00
_cell.angle_beta   90.00
_cell.angle_gamma   90.00
#
_symmetry.space_group_name_H-M   'P 1'
#
loop_
_entity.id
_entity.type
_entity.pdbx_description
1 polymer ?
#
loop_
_entity_poly.entity_id
_entity_poly.type
_entity_poly.pdbx_seq_one_letter_code
_entity_poly.pdbx_strand_id
1 'polypeptide(L)'
;MLVEPQPCGTESGMRKKPLVDSNQYGYATGRIRALEGRLMDIGRLNRLIESRNLEEMARVLADSGYSSADTHDVLELETAELYKLASEVMVNREFVEALLVFNDCHNLKAIEKYLAAWWPRLSENPEDEFEIDPLSRKDSRADFELPALPETSSAANFAAVESLMIRPSLVEPELLFQAIRDRMPDRVPAWLYQGAIEAASA
;
A
#
# COMPACT_ATOMS: atom_id res chain seq x y z
N MET A 1 56.24 -5.86 54.57
CA MET A 1 56.13 -6.76 53.40
C MET A 1 54.72 -6.59 52.87
N LEU A 2 54.53 -5.77 51.85
CA LEU A 2 53.22 -5.46 51.26
C LEU A 2 52.88 -6.58 50.27
N VAL A 3 51.71 -7.20 50.44
CA VAL A 3 51.15 -8.18 49.51
C VAL A 3 50.21 -7.40 48.59
N GLU A 4 50.55 -7.33 47.30
CA GLU A 4 49.68 -6.74 46.28
C GLU A 4 48.47 -7.65 46.00
N PRO A 5 47.26 -7.09 45.81
CA PRO A 5 46.11 -7.86 45.39
C PRO A 5 46.14 -8.12 43.87
N GLN A 6 45.93 -9.38 43.49
CA GLN A 6 45.75 -9.83 42.10
C GLN A 6 44.45 -9.22 41.51
N PRO A 7 44.43 -8.78 40.23
CA PRO A 7 43.22 -8.29 39.60
C PRO A 7 42.28 -9.43 39.18
N CYS A 8 41.00 -9.23 39.50
CA CYS A 8 39.87 -10.08 39.18
C CYS A 8 39.68 -10.24 37.67
N GLY A 9 39.24 -11.44 37.26
CA GLY A 9 39.19 -11.90 35.88
C GLY A 9 38.44 -10.99 34.91
N THR A 10 38.98 -10.90 33.70
CA THR A 10 38.36 -10.29 32.53
C THR A 10 37.13 -11.07 32.10
N GLU A 11 35.95 -10.47 32.26
CA GLU A 11 34.73 -10.92 31.59
C GLU A 11 34.91 -10.76 30.08
N SER A 12 35.07 -11.90 29.40
CA SER A 12 35.11 -12.00 27.94
C SER A 12 33.76 -11.54 27.38
N GLY A 13 33.72 -10.30 26.89
CA GLY A 13 32.55 -9.67 26.29
C GLY A 13 31.89 -10.55 25.22
N MET A 14 30.69 -11.03 25.56
CA MET A 14 29.82 -11.78 24.65
C MET A 14 29.40 -10.83 23.52
N ARG A 15 30.08 -10.90 22.36
CA ARG A 15 29.66 -10.18 21.17
C ARG A 15 28.26 -10.67 20.81
N LYS A 16 27.26 -9.82 21.00
CA LYS A 16 25.90 -10.05 20.51
C LYS A 16 26.00 -10.31 19.01
N LYS A 17 25.67 -11.52 18.55
CA LYS A 17 25.54 -11.80 17.12
C LYS A 17 24.52 -10.80 16.56
N PRO A 18 24.80 -10.12 15.44
CA PRO A 18 23.81 -9.25 14.83
C PRO A 18 22.56 -10.08 14.51
N LEU A 19 21.39 -9.50 14.79
CA LEU A 19 20.08 -10.15 14.64
C LEU A 19 19.79 -10.52 13.17
N VAL A 20 20.52 -9.95 12.22
CA VAL A 20 20.44 -10.27 10.79
C VAL A 20 21.84 -10.33 10.19
N ASP A 21 22.05 -11.27 9.27
CA ASP A 21 23.28 -11.40 8.50
C ASP A 21 23.44 -10.20 7.55
N SER A 22 24.43 -9.34 7.83
CA SER A 22 24.76 -8.16 7.03
C SER A 22 24.97 -8.48 5.55
N ASN A 23 25.32 -9.73 5.22
CA ASN A 23 25.57 -10.16 3.86
C ASN A 23 24.28 -10.23 3.01
N GLN A 24 23.14 -10.52 3.63
CA GLN A 24 21.85 -10.63 2.93
C GLN A 24 21.31 -9.26 2.51
N TYR A 25 21.34 -8.26 3.40
CA TYR A 25 20.99 -6.89 3.02
C TYR A 25 21.97 -6.28 2.00
N GLY A 26 23.25 -6.67 2.09
CA GLY A 26 24.25 -6.33 1.07
C GLY A 26 23.89 -6.86 -0.30
N TYR A 27 23.47 -8.13 -0.40
CA TYR A 27 22.96 -8.72 -1.63
C TYR A 27 21.70 -8.01 -2.15
N ALA A 28 20.70 -7.80 -1.29
CA ALA A 28 19.45 -7.13 -1.64
C ALA A 28 19.70 -5.72 -2.21
N THR A 29 20.54 -4.94 -1.53
CA THR A 29 20.93 -3.60 -1.98
C THR A 29 21.68 -3.65 -3.30
N GLY A 30 22.68 -4.53 -3.44
CA GLY A 30 23.42 -4.69 -4.70
C GLY A 30 22.52 -5.07 -5.88
N ARG A 31 21.54 -5.96 -5.63
CA ARG A 31 20.53 -6.38 -6.61
C ARG A 31 19.62 -5.25 -7.05
N ILE A 32 19.13 -4.42 -6.14
CA ILE A 32 18.29 -3.27 -6.44
C ILE A 32 19.11 -2.19 -7.17
N ARG A 33 20.33 -1.87 -6.70
CA ARG A 33 21.23 -0.91 -7.34
C ARG A 33 21.58 -1.27 -8.78
N ALA A 34 21.76 -2.56 -9.07
CA ALA A 34 21.98 -3.01 -10.44
C ALA A 34 20.77 -2.74 -11.36
N LEU A 35 19.55 -2.76 -10.83
CA LEU A 35 18.32 -2.45 -11.58
C LEU A 35 18.08 -0.95 -11.73
N GLU A 36 18.55 -0.11 -10.80
CA GLU A 36 18.46 1.34 -10.93
C GLU A 36 19.10 1.85 -12.24
N GLY A 37 20.12 1.17 -12.76
CA GLY A 37 20.72 1.49 -14.06
C GLY A 37 19.78 1.30 -15.26
N ARG A 38 18.67 0.58 -15.09
CA ARG A 38 17.61 0.42 -16.11
C ARG A 38 16.57 1.54 -16.07
N LEU A 39 16.50 2.32 -14.99
CA LEU A 39 15.56 3.45 -14.91
C LEU A 39 15.83 4.46 -16.03
N MET A 40 14.77 5.10 -16.51
CA MET A 40 14.91 6.17 -17.48
C MET A 40 15.65 7.36 -16.85
N ASP A 41 16.78 7.73 -17.44
CA ASP A 41 17.44 8.98 -17.13
C ASP A 41 16.72 10.16 -17.80
N ILE A 42 17.13 11.37 -17.43
CA ILE A 42 16.54 12.60 -17.97
C ILE A 42 16.72 12.72 -19.49
N GLY A 43 17.77 12.14 -20.08
CA GLY A 43 18.00 12.16 -21.51
C GLY A 43 16.99 11.28 -22.26
N ARG A 44 16.71 10.09 -21.74
CA ARG A 44 15.68 9.17 -22.26
C ARG A 44 14.29 9.78 -22.11
N LEU A 45 13.99 10.42 -20.98
CA LEU A 45 12.72 11.12 -20.77
C LEU A 45 12.52 12.27 -21.77
N ASN A 46 13.55 13.08 -22.02
CA ASN A 46 13.46 14.15 -23.02
C ASN A 46 13.19 13.60 -24.43
N ARG A 47 13.84 12.50 -24.82
CA ARG A 47 13.56 11.84 -26.11
C ARG A 47 12.13 11.31 -26.20
N LEU A 48 11.59 10.79 -25.10
CA LEU A 48 10.20 10.34 -25.04
C LEU A 48 9.24 11.52 -25.23
N ILE A 49 9.52 12.67 -24.60
CA ILE A 49 8.72 13.91 -24.74
C ILE A 49 8.79 14.47 -26.17
N GLU A 50 9.94 14.38 -26.82
CA GLU A 50 10.16 14.86 -28.20
C GLU A 50 9.57 13.94 -29.28
N SER A 51 9.14 12.73 -28.91
CA SER A 51 8.61 11.73 -29.85
C SER A 51 7.30 12.20 -30.48
N ARG A 52 7.17 12.04 -31.80
CA ARG A 52 6.06 12.61 -32.58
C ARG A 52 4.90 11.64 -32.78
N ASN A 53 5.12 10.36 -32.54
CA ASN A 53 4.15 9.30 -32.75
C ASN A 53 4.38 8.13 -31.77
N LEU A 54 3.40 7.24 -31.66
CA LEU A 54 3.42 6.07 -30.77
C LEU A 54 4.56 5.09 -31.11
N GLU A 55 4.96 5.00 -32.38
CA GLU A 55 6.04 4.10 -32.79
C GLU A 55 7.42 4.59 -32.29
N GLU A 56 7.69 5.89 -32.38
CA GLU A 56 8.89 6.51 -31.82
C GLU A 56 8.94 6.36 -30.30
N MET A 57 7.81 6.59 -29.61
CA MET A 57 7.72 6.38 -28.16
C MET A 57 8.02 4.93 -27.79
N ALA A 58 7.41 3.96 -28.48
CA ALA A 58 7.64 2.54 -28.24
C ALA A 58 9.10 2.14 -28.45
N ARG A 59 9.80 2.71 -29.44
CA ARG A 59 11.24 2.48 -29.64
C ARG A 59 12.08 3.06 -28.50
N VAL A 60 11.78 4.27 -28.03
CA VAL A 60 12.49 4.87 -26.88
C VAL A 60 12.31 4.04 -25.60
N LEU A 61 11.11 3.50 -25.38
CA LEU A 61 10.81 2.60 -24.27
C LEU A 61 11.56 1.26 -24.41
N ALA A 62 11.53 0.65 -25.59
CA ALA A 62 12.27 -0.58 -25.90
C ALA A 62 13.78 -0.43 -25.68
N ASP A 63 14.37 0.68 -26.14
CA ASP A 63 15.79 1.01 -25.92
C ASP A 63 16.13 1.21 -24.44
N SER A 64 15.14 1.62 -23.64
CA SER A 64 15.25 1.78 -22.18
C SER A 64 15.03 0.47 -21.42
N GLY A 65 14.70 -0.63 -22.13
CA GLY A 65 14.48 -1.95 -21.54
C GLY A 65 13.07 -2.17 -21.01
N TYR A 66 12.10 -1.34 -21.43
CA TYR A 66 10.66 -1.54 -21.22
C TYR A 66 10.07 -2.20 -22.47
N SER A 67 9.18 -3.18 -22.30
CA SER A 67 8.59 -3.87 -23.47
C SER A 67 7.75 -2.93 -24.34
N SER A 68 7.62 -3.22 -25.64
CA SER A 68 6.91 -2.37 -26.61
C SER A 68 5.39 -2.62 -26.66
N ALA A 69 4.82 -3.32 -25.68
CA ALA A 69 3.37 -3.49 -25.54
C ALA A 69 2.73 -2.20 -24.98
N ASP A 70 1.40 -2.15 -24.89
CA ASP A 70 0.64 -0.98 -24.44
C ASP A 70 1.29 -0.33 -23.20
N THR A 71 1.71 0.93 -23.33
CA THR A 71 2.68 1.57 -22.43
C THR A 71 2.26 1.53 -20.97
N HIS A 72 0.95 1.55 -20.71
CA HIS A 72 0.39 1.51 -19.35
C HIS A 72 0.59 0.14 -18.69
N ASP A 73 0.22 -0.94 -19.41
CA ASP A 73 0.32 -2.32 -18.92
C ASP A 73 1.77 -2.70 -18.62
N VAL A 74 2.72 -2.16 -19.39
CA VAL A 74 4.15 -2.41 -19.20
C VAL A 74 4.66 -1.83 -17.89
N LEU A 75 4.23 -0.62 -17.52
CA LEU A 75 4.65 0.01 -16.27
C LEU A 75 4.04 -0.70 -15.06
N GLU A 76 2.77 -1.11 -15.14
CA GLU A 76 2.15 -1.91 -14.09
C GLU A 76 2.87 -3.25 -13.90
N LEU A 77 3.18 -3.94 -15.00
CA LEU A 77 3.90 -5.21 -14.98
C LEU A 77 5.30 -5.06 -14.38
N GLU A 78 6.10 -4.10 -14.84
CA GLU A 78 7.45 -3.84 -14.33
C GLU A 78 7.41 -3.44 -12.84
N THR A 79 6.40 -2.68 -12.43
CA THR A 79 6.18 -2.34 -11.01
C THR A 79 5.87 -3.58 -10.20
N ALA A 80 4.96 -4.45 -10.67
CA ALA A 80 4.63 -5.71 -10.01
C ALA A 80 5.86 -6.64 -9.89
N GLU A 81 6.66 -6.74 -10.94
CA GLU A 81 7.90 -7.52 -10.94
C GLU A 81 8.94 -6.96 -9.96
N LEU A 82 9.04 -5.64 -9.84
CA LEU A 82 9.92 -4.99 -8.87
C LEU A 82 9.51 -5.32 -7.42
N TYR A 83 8.23 -5.22 -7.09
CA TYR A 83 7.74 -5.56 -5.74
C TYR A 83 7.85 -7.06 -5.44
N LYS A 84 7.69 -7.92 -6.44
CA LYS A 84 7.96 -9.35 -6.33
C LYS A 84 9.43 -9.59 -6.01
N LEU A 85 10.34 -9.01 -6.79
CA LEU A 85 11.78 -9.12 -6.54
C LEU A 85 12.14 -8.58 -5.15
N ALA A 86 11.62 -7.42 -4.77
CA ALA A 86 11.84 -6.83 -3.46
C ALA A 86 11.43 -7.81 -2.35
N SER A 87 10.26 -8.46 -2.48
CA SER A 87 9.79 -9.47 -1.53
C SER A 87 10.67 -10.73 -1.50
N GLU A 88 11.31 -11.10 -2.62
CA GLU A 88 12.21 -12.25 -2.72
C GLU A 88 13.60 -11.99 -2.13
N VAL A 89 14.12 -10.76 -2.27
CA VAL A 89 15.49 -10.42 -1.83
C VAL A 89 15.56 -9.81 -0.43
N MET A 90 14.47 -9.22 0.06
CA MET A 90 14.43 -8.61 1.39
C MET A 90 14.36 -9.69 2.48
N VAL A 91 15.17 -9.52 3.53
CA VAL A 91 15.20 -10.44 4.67
C VAL A 91 13.92 -10.36 5.49
N ASN A 92 13.41 -9.14 5.69
CA ASN A 92 12.13 -8.91 6.34
C ASN A 92 11.12 -8.39 5.30
N ARG A 93 10.10 -9.19 5.03
CA ARG A 93 9.02 -8.88 4.09
C ARG A 93 8.14 -7.72 4.57
N GLU A 94 8.05 -7.49 5.88
CA GLU A 94 7.26 -6.41 6.47
C GLU A 94 7.67 -5.03 5.92
N PHE A 95 8.94 -4.84 5.54
CA PHE A 95 9.37 -3.60 4.89
C PHE A 95 8.74 -3.39 3.52
N VAL A 96 8.57 -4.46 2.74
CA VAL A 96 7.90 -4.39 1.44
C VAL A 96 6.40 -4.22 1.65
N GLU A 97 5.83 -4.91 2.63
CA GLU A 97 4.41 -4.78 2.97
C GLU A 97 4.08 -3.35 3.42
N ALA A 98 4.93 -2.71 4.23
CA ALA A 98 4.76 -1.32 4.64
C ALA A 98 4.70 -0.33 3.45
N LEU A 99 5.40 -0.62 2.35
CA LEU A 99 5.30 0.17 1.12
C LEU A 99 3.96 -0.04 0.40
N LEU A 100 3.44 -1.27 0.43
CA LEU A 100 2.17 -1.63 -0.22
C LEU A 100 0.94 -1.13 0.54
N VAL A 101 1.01 -0.99 1.87
CA VAL A 101 -0.09 -0.46 2.71
C VAL A 101 -0.59 0.89 2.19
N PHE A 102 0.28 1.74 1.67
CA PHE A 102 -0.14 3.03 1.10
C PHE A 102 -1.09 2.87 -0.09
N ASN A 103 -0.86 1.85 -0.92
CA ASN A 103 -1.73 1.53 -2.05
C ASN A 103 -3.08 1.00 -1.55
N ASP A 104 -3.09 0.13 -0.54
CA ASP A 104 -4.31 -0.34 0.11
C ASP A 104 -5.13 0.81 0.72
N CYS A 105 -4.49 1.77 1.40
CA CYS A 105 -5.15 2.95 1.95
C CYS A 105 -5.77 3.83 0.85
N HIS A 106 -5.05 4.05 -0.26
CA HIS A 106 -5.59 4.77 -1.41
C HIS A 106 -6.80 4.05 -2.01
N ASN A 107 -6.67 2.74 -2.23
CA ASN A 107 -7.73 1.90 -2.80
C ASN A 107 -8.97 1.93 -1.90
N LEU A 108 -8.79 1.75 -0.58
CA LEU A 108 -9.86 1.85 0.40
C LEU A 108 -10.60 3.19 0.30
N LYS A 109 -9.86 4.30 0.28
CA LYS A 109 -10.42 5.65 0.17
C LYS A 109 -11.21 5.84 -1.13
N ALA A 110 -10.68 5.36 -2.25
CA ALA A 110 -11.35 5.47 -3.54
C ALA A 110 -12.66 4.65 -3.58
N ILE A 111 -12.62 3.42 -3.05
CA ILE A 111 -13.79 2.54 -2.90
C ILE A 111 -14.84 3.19 -1.99
N GLU A 112 -14.44 3.68 -0.82
CA GLU A 112 -15.33 4.31 0.16
C GLU A 112 -16.01 5.54 -0.45
N LYS A 113 -15.25 6.41 -1.12
CA LYS A 113 -15.80 7.61 -1.76
C LYS A 113 -16.82 7.29 -2.84
N TYR A 114 -16.58 6.22 -3.60
CA TYR A 114 -17.55 5.72 -4.56
C TYR A 114 -18.80 5.21 -3.81
N LEU A 115 -18.65 4.21 -2.94
CA LEU A 115 -19.75 3.56 -2.22
C LEU A 115 -20.58 4.52 -1.35
N ALA A 116 -19.99 5.61 -0.87
CA ALA A 116 -20.70 6.66 -0.12
C ALA A 116 -21.88 7.28 -0.87
N ALA A 117 -21.87 7.28 -2.20
CA ALA A 117 -23.02 7.72 -3.00
C ALA A 117 -24.25 6.79 -2.87
N TRP A 118 -24.03 5.53 -2.48
CA TRP A 118 -25.05 4.51 -2.30
C TRP A 118 -25.40 4.23 -0.85
N TRP A 119 -24.60 4.72 0.10
CA TRP A 119 -24.95 4.63 1.51
C TRP A 119 -26.01 5.68 1.86
N PRO A 120 -27.07 5.30 2.60
CA PRO A 120 -28.02 6.25 3.15
C PRO A 120 -27.24 7.32 3.89
N ARG A 121 -27.39 8.59 3.47
CA ARG A 121 -26.83 9.70 4.23
C ARG A 121 -27.44 9.61 5.62
N LEU A 122 -26.59 9.50 6.63
CA LEU A 122 -27.02 9.50 8.02
C LEU A 122 -27.45 10.93 8.41
N SER A 123 -28.61 11.36 7.91
CA SER A 123 -29.45 12.45 8.42
C SER A 123 -30.65 12.60 7.48
N GLU A 124 -31.84 12.28 8.00
CA GLU A 124 -33.13 12.64 7.40
C GLU A 124 -33.65 14.00 7.93
N ASN A 125 -32.81 14.81 8.60
CA ASN A 125 -33.21 16.13 9.09
C ASN A 125 -32.50 17.26 8.31
N PRO A 126 -33.25 18.03 7.51
CA PRO A 126 -32.72 19.17 6.76
C PRO A 126 -32.14 20.32 7.61
N GLU A 127 -32.28 20.27 8.94
CA GLU A 127 -31.83 21.36 9.83
C GLU A 127 -30.40 21.15 10.38
N ASP A 128 -29.80 19.97 10.19
CA ASP A 128 -28.44 19.66 10.66
C ASP A 128 -27.33 20.10 9.67
N GLU A 129 -27.67 20.86 8.62
CA GLU A 129 -26.80 21.11 7.47
C GLU A 129 -25.60 22.06 7.76
N PHE A 130 -25.51 22.66 8.95
CA PHE A 130 -24.52 23.70 9.22
C PHE A 130 -23.59 23.53 10.43
N GLU A 131 -23.66 22.44 11.20
CA GLU A 131 -22.72 22.27 12.31
C GLU A 131 -22.39 20.80 12.59
N ILE A 132 -21.52 20.23 11.76
CA ILE A 132 -20.83 18.98 12.12
C ILE A 132 -19.39 19.37 12.48
N ASP A 133 -19.18 19.72 13.74
CA ASP A 133 -17.85 19.61 14.36
C ASP A 133 -17.53 18.11 14.48
N PRO A 134 -16.54 17.58 13.72
CA PRO A 134 -16.23 16.16 13.71
C PRO A 134 -15.81 15.60 15.08
N LEU A 135 -15.51 16.46 16.07
CA LEU A 135 -15.00 16.09 17.38
C LEU A 135 -16.05 16.12 18.51
N SER A 136 -17.31 16.49 18.24
CA SER A 136 -18.34 16.64 19.28
C SER A 136 -19.13 15.36 19.59
N ARG A 137 -18.81 14.22 18.97
CA ARG A 137 -19.58 12.99 19.15
C ARG A 137 -19.32 12.36 20.53
N LYS A 138 -20.25 12.55 21.46
CA LYS A 138 -20.35 11.74 22.68
C LYS A 138 -20.69 10.30 22.28
N ASP A 139 -19.82 9.36 22.63
CA ASP A 139 -20.04 7.93 22.47
C ASP A 139 -21.38 7.48 23.09
N SER A 140 -22.35 7.19 22.24
CA SER A 140 -23.55 6.41 22.57
C SER A 140 -23.61 5.17 21.70
N ARG A 141 -22.56 4.35 21.77
CA ARG A 141 -22.54 2.98 21.25
C ARG A 141 -23.33 2.07 22.20
N ALA A 142 -24.63 1.87 21.95
CA ALA A 142 -25.36 0.74 22.51
C ALA A 142 -26.45 0.19 21.57
N ASP A 143 -27.16 1.04 20.82
CA ASP A 143 -28.40 0.61 20.14
C ASP A 143 -28.44 0.89 18.62
N PHE A 144 -27.28 1.13 17.99
CA PHE A 144 -27.24 1.50 16.56
C PHE A 144 -27.29 0.26 15.65
N GLU A 145 -28.50 -0.23 15.36
CA GLU A 145 -28.72 -1.10 14.20
C GLU A 145 -28.49 -0.28 12.92
N LEU A 146 -27.39 -0.60 12.22
CA LEU A 146 -27.09 -0.04 10.91
C LEU A 146 -28.29 -0.28 9.98
N PRO A 147 -28.83 0.75 9.29
CA PRO A 147 -29.96 0.56 8.37
C PRO A 147 -29.64 -0.52 7.35
N ALA A 148 -30.57 -1.47 7.18
CA ALA A 148 -30.52 -2.47 6.13
C ALA A 148 -30.52 -1.74 4.79
N LEU A 149 -29.46 -1.95 4.01
CA LEU A 149 -29.37 -1.42 2.65
C LEU A 149 -30.43 -2.12 1.78
N PRO A 150 -30.99 -1.43 0.77
CA PRO A 150 -31.82 -2.08 -0.23
C PRO A 150 -31.02 -3.24 -0.84
N GLU A 151 -31.69 -4.39 -1.02
CA GLU A 151 -31.10 -5.59 -1.64
C GLU A 151 -30.34 -5.19 -2.90
N THR A 152 -29.02 -5.44 -2.88
CA THR A 152 -28.10 -5.42 -4.03
C THR A 152 -28.59 -4.62 -5.23
N SER A 153 -28.53 -3.28 -5.13
CA SER A 153 -28.61 -2.47 -6.35
C SER A 153 -27.39 -2.81 -7.19
N SER A 154 -27.60 -3.50 -8.32
CA SER A 154 -26.57 -3.90 -9.27
C SER A 154 -25.85 -2.72 -9.95
N ALA A 155 -26.07 -1.49 -9.49
CA ALA A 155 -25.48 -0.27 -10.02
C ALA A 155 -24.05 -0.03 -9.51
N ALA A 156 -23.73 -0.44 -8.27
CA ALA A 156 -22.38 -0.30 -7.72
C ALA A 156 -21.48 -1.44 -8.23
N ASN A 157 -20.66 -1.13 -9.24
CA ASN A 157 -19.79 -2.08 -9.92
C ASN A 157 -18.32 -1.68 -9.74
N PHE A 158 -17.47 -2.65 -9.43
CA PHE A 158 -16.02 -2.46 -9.31
C PHE A 158 -15.41 -1.88 -10.59
N ALA A 159 -15.91 -2.25 -11.77
CA ALA A 159 -15.45 -1.70 -13.05
C ALA A 159 -15.53 -0.16 -13.13
N ALA A 160 -16.39 0.47 -12.33
CA ALA A 160 -16.51 1.94 -12.29
C ALA A 160 -15.36 2.62 -11.51
N VAL A 161 -14.63 1.88 -10.69
CA VAL A 161 -13.50 2.38 -9.89
C VAL A 161 -12.17 1.68 -10.21
N GLU A 162 -12.19 0.64 -11.03
CA GLU A 162 -11.00 -0.17 -11.35
C GLU A 162 -9.82 0.66 -11.83
N SER A 163 -10.05 1.64 -12.71
CA SER A 163 -9.00 2.54 -13.23
C SER A 163 -8.40 3.48 -12.19
N LEU A 164 -9.01 3.59 -11.00
CA LEU A 164 -8.51 4.38 -9.87
C LEU A 164 -7.73 3.52 -8.88
N MET A 165 -7.76 2.20 -9.03
CA MET A 165 -7.08 1.27 -8.14
C MET A 165 -5.59 1.23 -8.47
N ILE A 166 -4.77 1.22 -7.43
CA ILE A 166 -3.33 1.10 -7.54
C ILE A 166 -2.95 -0.35 -7.24
N ARG A 167 -2.13 -0.91 -8.14
CA ARG A 167 -1.51 -2.22 -7.99
C ARG A 167 0.02 -2.07 -8.08
N PRO A 168 0.81 -2.92 -7.40
CA PRO A 168 0.39 -3.99 -6.49
C PRO A 168 -0.15 -3.47 -5.14
N SER A 169 -0.91 -4.28 -4.42
CA SER A 169 -1.46 -3.99 -3.08
C SER A 169 -1.47 -5.27 -2.22
N LEU A 170 -1.57 -5.16 -0.90
CA LEU A 170 -1.66 -6.32 0.00
C LEU A 170 -3.01 -7.01 -0.08
N VAL A 171 -4.07 -6.23 -0.29
CA VAL A 171 -5.43 -6.70 -0.48
C VAL A 171 -5.80 -6.49 -1.93
N GLU A 172 -6.35 -7.52 -2.57
CA GLU A 172 -6.85 -7.38 -3.92
C GLU A 172 -8.02 -6.35 -3.91
N PRO A 173 -7.98 -5.30 -4.76
CA PRO A 173 -8.94 -4.22 -4.68
C PRO A 173 -10.41 -4.60 -4.96
N GLU A 174 -10.67 -5.57 -5.84
CA GLU A 174 -12.00 -6.11 -6.11
C GLU A 174 -12.57 -6.86 -4.90
N LEU A 175 -11.76 -7.68 -4.23
CA LEU A 175 -12.14 -8.36 -2.99
C LEU A 175 -12.45 -7.34 -1.89
N LEU A 176 -11.61 -6.30 -1.76
CA LEU A 176 -11.83 -5.22 -0.81
C LEU A 176 -13.14 -4.47 -1.13
N PHE A 177 -13.40 -4.18 -2.40
CA PHE A 177 -14.64 -3.55 -2.86
C PHE A 177 -15.87 -4.38 -2.51
N GLN A 178 -15.86 -5.68 -2.83
CA GLN A 178 -16.97 -6.58 -2.53
C GLN A 178 -17.20 -6.68 -1.02
N ALA A 179 -16.13 -6.81 -0.23
CA ALA A 179 -16.22 -6.89 1.23
C ALA A 179 -16.86 -5.63 1.84
N ILE A 180 -16.49 -4.44 1.37
CA ILE A 180 -17.03 -3.17 1.87
C ILE A 180 -18.48 -2.96 1.40
N ARG A 181 -18.74 -3.19 0.11
CA ARG A 181 -20.08 -3.06 -0.49
C ARG A 181 -21.10 -3.93 0.24
N ASP A 182 -20.73 -5.18 0.48
CA ASP A 182 -21.62 -6.20 1.05
C ASP A 182 -21.53 -6.25 2.58
N ARG A 183 -20.79 -5.32 3.21
CA ARG A 183 -20.58 -5.22 4.67
C ARG A 183 -20.15 -6.55 5.30
N MET A 184 -19.19 -7.22 4.69
CA MET A 184 -18.60 -8.47 5.16
C MET A 184 -17.24 -8.20 5.83
N PRO A 185 -17.19 -7.79 7.11
CA PRO A 185 -15.94 -7.48 7.79
C PRO A 185 -14.99 -8.67 7.86
N ASP A 186 -15.52 -9.90 7.90
CA ASP A 186 -14.74 -11.14 7.93
C ASP A 186 -13.90 -11.37 6.66
N ARG A 187 -14.22 -10.66 5.56
CA ARG A 187 -13.46 -10.70 4.31
C ARG A 187 -12.38 -9.63 4.22
N VAL A 188 -12.36 -8.68 5.15
CA VAL A 188 -11.33 -7.63 5.24
C VAL A 188 -10.21 -8.13 6.16
N PRO A 189 -8.93 -7.98 5.78
CA PRO A 189 -7.83 -8.37 6.66
C PRO A 189 -7.87 -7.66 8.01
N ALA A 190 -7.56 -8.40 9.08
CA ALA A 190 -7.63 -7.91 10.45
C ALA A 190 -6.82 -6.63 10.68
N TRP A 191 -5.67 -6.48 10.02
CA TRP A 191 -4.82 -5.29 10.15
C TRP A 191 -5.53 -4.01 9.67
N LEU A 192 -6.36 -4.11 8.62
CA LEU A 192 -7.08 -2.96 8.08
C LEU A 192 -8.24 -2.55 9.02
N TYR A 193 -8.95 -3.55 9.56
CA TYR A 193 -10.00 -3.33 10.55
C TYR A 193 -9.44 -2.74 11.85
N GLN A 194 -8.32 -3.28 12.33
CA GLN A 194 -7.63 -2.79 13.53
C GLN A 194 -7.15 -1.35 13.33
N GLY A 195 -6.55 -1.04 12.17
CA GLY A 195 -6.14 0.32 11.83
C GLY A 195 -7.31 1.31 11.80
N ALA A 196 -8.48 0.87 11.31
CA ALA A 196 -9.70 1.69 11.34
C ALA A 196 -10.20 1.96 12.77
N ILE A 197 -10.16 0.96 13.66
CA ILE A 197 -10.51 1.14 15.08
C ILE A 197 -9.56 2.15 15.74
N GLU A 198 -8.26 2.00 15.54
CA GLU A 198 -7.25 2.87 16.11
C GLU A 198 -7.42 4.32 15.63
N ALA A 199 -7.63 4.52 14.33
CA ALA A 199 -7.87 5.84 13.74
C ALA A 199 -9.15 6.50 14.27
N ALA A 200 -10.20 5.73 14.57
CA ALA A 200 -11.43 6.27 15.16
C ALA A 200 -11.31 6.61 16.66
N SER A 201 -10.25 6.12 17.32
CA SER A 201 -9.98 6.35 18.74
C SER A 201 -8.92 7.44 19.01
N ALA A 202 -8.28 7.94 17.95
CA ALA A 202 -7.24 8.97 17.99
C ALA A 202 -7.84 10.37 17.77
#